data_AF-A0A938YWK5-F1
#
_entry.id   AF-A0A938YWK5-F1
#
_cell.length_a   1.000
_cell.length_b   1.000
_cell.length_c   1.000
_cell.angle_alpha   90.00
_cell.angle_beta   90.00
_cell.angle_gamma   90.00
#
_symmetry.space_group_name_H-M   'P 1'
#
loop_
_entity.id
_entity.type
_entity.pdbx_description
1 polymer ?
#
loop_
_entity_poly.entity_id
_entity_poly.type
_entity_poly.pdbx_seq_one_letter_code
_entity_poly.pdbx_strand_id
1 'polypeptide(L)'
;LKRKTSPWKTASDVERLTVSERKIGGGGFGCVFPGRLKLFGLHGQRVAVKRFLDNLTDAEAREYQNGINALKNAGVPLPKMGMYKQEGGWVLISEAFLRKGISGKLKSKLRRTRHVNEANLKTRAGIFARIINAGYWPPRDLLGLITMADKSERSIPFDLDNVISNRREPTNRKIENSVKNISRWSENKKACKSAVQVFIEELNPEHRQLATQIAGKLRLL
;
A
#
# COMPACT_ATOMS: atom_id res chain seq x y z
N LEU A 1 -8.91 24.66 7.51
CA LEU A 1 -7.47 24.46 7.86
C LEU A 1 -7.01 23.08 7.37
N LYS A 2 -6.41 23.00 6.17
CA LYS A 2 -5.74 21.76 5.72
C LYS A 2 -4.56 21.51 6.65
N ARG A 3 -4.62 20.49 7.51
CA ARG A 3 -3.46 20.06 8.31
C ARG A 3 -2.31 19.80 7.33
N LYS A 4 -1.27 20.64 7.35
CA LYS A 4 0.02 20.34 6.71
C LYS A 4 0.42 18.96 7.25
N THR A 5 0.39 17.94 6.40
CA THR A 5 0.91 16.64 6.76
C THR A 5 2.39 16.84 7.07
N SER A 6 2.78 16.77 8.34
CA SER A 6 4.20 16.85 8.70
C SER A 6 4.97 15.85 7.84
N PRO A 7 6.12 16.24 7.26
CA PRO A 7 6.95 15.33 6.47
C PRO A 7 7.20 14.04 7.28
N TRP A 8 7.25 12.92 6.56
CA TRP A 8 7.55 11.65 7.20
C TRP A 8 8.98 11.73 7.74
N LYS A 9 9.13 11.40 9.01
CA LYS A 9 10.38 11.52 9.75
C LYS A 9 11.39 10.49 9.24
N THR A 10 12.62 10.94 9.08
CA THR A 10 13.76 10.16 8.58
C THR A 10 14.40 9.35 9.71
N ALA A 11 15.38 8.50 9.39
CA ALA A 11 16.11 7.74 10.40
C ALA A 11 16.80 8.66 11.45
N SER A 12 17.23 9.87 11.07
CA SER A 12 17.86 10.82 11.98
C SER A 12 16.90 11.46 12.98
N ASP A 13 15.60 11.37 12.76
CA ASP A 13 14.58 11.84 13.69
C ASP A 13 14.30 10.83 14.82
N VAL A 14 14.83 9.61 14.71
CA VAL A 14 14.58 8.51 15.64
C VAL A 14 15.55 8.59 16.82
N GLU A 15 14.99 8.84 18.01
CA GLU A 15 15.76 8.78 19.25
C GLU A 15 15.91 7.33 19.72
N ARG A 16 14.82 6.55 19.65
CA ARG A 16 14.83 5.15 20.09
C ARG A 16 13.70 4.34 19.46
N LEU A 17 14.01 3.13 19.02
CA LEU A 17 13.03 2.11 18.66
C LEU A 17 13.09 0.96 19.68
N THR A 18 11.98 0.66 20.34
CA THR A 18 11.84 -0.53 21.19
C THR A 18 10.89 -1.51 20.53
N VAL A 19 11.30 -2.76 20.35
CA VAL A 19 10.51 -3.81 19.68
C VAL A 19 10.16 -4.90 20.69
N SER A 20 8.88 -5.26 20.76
CA SER A 20 8.40 -6.37 21.58
C SER A 20 8.80 -7.70 20.96
N GLU A 21 9.08 -8.71 21.80
CA GLU A 21 9.35 -10.08 21.34
C GLU A 21 8.10 -10.81 20.85
N ARG A 22 6.92 -10.42 21.36
CA ARG A 22 5.65 -11.01 20.94
C ARG A 22 5.31 -10.70 19.48
N LYS A 23 5.41 -11.70 18.61
CA LYS A 23 4.97 -11.65 17.21
C LYS A 23 3.45 -11.41 17.10
N ILE A 24 3.03 -10.51 16.21
CA ILE A 24 1.61 -10.24 15.89
C ILE A 24 1.18 -10.74 14.51
N GLY A 25 2.15 -11.07 13.64
CA GLY A 25 1.89 -11.65 12.31
C GLY A 25 3.20 -12.04 11.63
N GLY A 26 3.12 -12.78 10.53
CA GLY A 26 4.28 -13.15 9.72
C GLY A 26 3.87 -13.86 8.43
N GLY A 27 4.79 -13.91 7.47
CA GLY A 27 4.63 -14.54 6.17
C GLY A 27 5.99 -14.82 5.53
N GLY A 28 6.00 -15.13 4.23
CA GLY A 28 7.20 -15.54 3.50
C GLY A 28 8.33 -14.51 3.40
N PHE A 29 8.08 -13.25 3.77
CA PHE A 29 9.07 -12.17 3.74
C PHE A 29 9.46 -11.65 5.13
N GLY A 30 8.95 -12.23 6.21
CA GLY A 30 9.33 -11.82 7.56
C GLY A 30 8.23 -11.91 8.61
N CYS A 31 8.54 -11.39 9.80
CA CYS A 31 7.66 -11.36 10.96
C CYS A 31 7.41 -9.92 11.42
N VAL A 32 6.19 -9.65 11.88
CA VAL A 32 5.76 -8.34 12.36
C VAL A 32 5.56 -8.37 13.87
N PHE A 33 6.11 -7.36 14.53
CA PHE A 33 6.14 -7.19 15.98
C PHE A 33 5.58 -5.81 16.37
N PRO A 34 4.93 -5.67 17.54
CA PRO A 34 4.63 -4.38 18.11
C PRO A 34 5.93 -3.66 18.48
N GLY A 35 5.97 -2.34 18.30
CA GLY A 35 7.06 -1.52 18.77
C GLY A 35 6.60 -0.17 19.33
N ARG A 36 7.54 0.55 19.93
CA ARG A 36 7.39 1.95 20.34
C ARG A 36 8.54 2.75 19.72
N LEU A 37 8.19 3.73 18.91
CA LEU A 37 9.10 4.66 18.27
C LEU A 37 9.12 5.98 19.05
N LYS A 38 10.25 6.33 19.65
CA LYS A 38 10.49 7.65 20.24
C LYS A 38 11.26 8.48 19.23
N LEU A 39 10.77 9.68 18.98
CA LEU A 39 11.37 10.65 18.08
C LEU A 39 11.83 11.84 18.92
N PHE A 40 12.91 12.51 18.50
CA PHE A 40 13.41 13.68 19.24
C PHE A 40 12.31 14.72 19.47
N GLY A 41 12.17 15.15 20.72
CA GLY A 41 11.18 16.15 21.15
C GLY A 41 9.72 15.68 21.12
N LEU A 42 9.43 14.39 20.88
CA LEU A 42 8.05 13.86 20.82
C LEU A 42 7.83 12.64 21.73
N HIS A 43 6.58 12.47 22.15
CA HIS A 43 6.17 11.28 22.87
C HIS A 43 6.26 10.02 22.01
N GLY A 44 6.52 8.87 22.66
CA GLY A 44 6.64 7.58 22.00
C GLY A 44 5.35 7.16 21.30
N GLN A 45 5.43 6.85 20.01
CA GLN A 45 4.34 6.36 19.18
C GLN A 45 4.35 4.84 19.09
N ARG A 46 3.17 4.20 19.12
CA ARG A 46 3.05 2.75 18.84
C ARG A 46 3.21 2.49 17.34
N VAL A 47 4.05 1.52 16.99
CA VAL A 47 4.38 1.16 15.60
C VAL A 47 4.30 -0.35 15.40
N ALA A 48 4.15 -0.77 14.14
CA ALA A 48 4.38 -2.14 13.71
C ALA A 48 5.78 -2.22 13.09
N VAL A 49 6.57 -3.18 13.54
CA VAL A 49 7.96 -3.37 13.11
C VAL A 49 8.05 -4.70 12.40
N LYS A 50 8.33 -4.68 11.11
CA LYS A 50 8.60 -5.89 10.33
C LYS A 50 10.11 -6.15 10.34
N ARG A 51 10.48 -7.33 10.83
CA ARG A 51 11.81 -7.92 10.66
C ARG A 51 11.73 -8.86 9.45
N PHE A 52 12.69 -8.75 8.55
CA PHE A 52 12.80 -9.62 7.37
C PHE A 52 13.32 -11.00 7.79
N LEU A 53 13.04 -12.05 7.00
CA LEU A 53 13.58 -13.39 7.29
C LEU A 53 15.11 -13.39 7.15
N ASP A 54 15.57 -12.83 6.03
CA ASP A 54 16.97 -12.57 5.77
C ASP A 54 17.31 -11.12 6.06
N ASN A 55 18.51 -10.88 6.57
CA ASN A 55 18.99 -9.53 6.78
C ASN A 55 19.17 -8.85 5.42
N LEU A 56 18.41 -7.78 5.19
CA LEU A 56 18.58 -6.97 3.99
C LEU A 56 19.98 -6.31 3.99
N THR A 57 20.57 -6.24 2.82
CA THR A 57 21.69 -5.36 2.52
C THR A 57 21.25 -3.88 2.54
N ASP A 58 22.22 -2.96 2.63
CA ASP A 58 21.92 -1.52 2.52
C ASP A 58 21.33 -1.15 1.14
N ALA A 59 21.68 -1.88 0.08
CA ALA A 59 21.11 -1.68 -1.24
C ALA A 59 19.63 -2.06 -1.28
N GLU A 60 19.28 -3.26 -0.80
CA GLU A 60 17.89 -3.72 -0.73
C GLU A 60 17.06 -2.80 0.17
N ALA A 61 17.56 -2.41 1.34
CA ALA A 61 16.85 -1.47 2.20
C ALA A 61 16.60 -0.10 1.53
N ARG A 62 17.55 0.39 0.72
CA ARG A 62 17.34 1.59 -0.11
C ARG A 62 16.27 1.40 -1.16
N GLU A 63 16.16 0.22 -1.78
CA GLU A 63 15.07 -0.08 -2.73
C GLU A 63 13.70 -0.03 -2.06
N TYR A 64 13.59 -0.55 -0.84
CA TYR A 64 12.36 -0.41 -0.05
C TYR A 64 12.02 1.04 0.22
N GLN A 65 12.99 1.83 0.69
CA GLN A 65 12.75 3.24 0.99
C GLN A 65 12.39 4.05 -0.27
N ASN A 66 13.04 3.75 -1.40
CA ASN A 66 12.74 4.37 -2.69
C ASN A 66 11.32 4.02 -3.16
N GLY A 67 10.89 2.77 -3.02
CA GLY A 67 9.52 2.36 -3.36
C GLY A 67 8.47 3.05 -2.51
N ILE A 68 8.69 3.14 -1.20
CA ILE A 68 7.80 3.89 -0.29
C ILE A 68 7.69 5.35 -0.74
N ASN A 69 8.82 5.99 -1.06
CA ASN A 69 8.86 7.38 -1.51
C ASN A 69 8.14 7.57 -2.85
N ALA A 70 8.38 6.71 -3.83
CA ALA A 70 7.77 6.78 -5.15
C ALA A 70 6.23 6.63 -5.07
N LEU A 71 5.74 5.64 -4.33
CA LEU A 71 4.31 5.43 -4.11
C LEU A 71 3.66 6.63 -3.41
N LYS A 72 4.33 7.19 -2.39
CA LYS A 72 3.84 8.38 -1.69
C LYS A 72 3.80 9.60 -2.62
N ASN A 73 4.82 9.80 -3.43
CA ASN A 73 4.90 10.90 -4.39
C ASN A 73 3.82 10.78 -5.48
N ALA A 74 3.47 9.56 -5.88
CA ALA A 74 2.33 9.30 -6.78
C ALA A 74 0.95 9.45 -6.10
N GLY A 75 0.90 9.86 -4.83
CA GLY A 75 -0.37 10.08 -4.11
C GLY A 75 -1.08 8.80 -3.67
N VAL A 76 -0.35 7.68 -3.55
CA VAL A 76 -0.88 6.46 -2.94
C VAL A 76 -1.05 6.71 -1.43
N PRO A 77 -2.23 6.49 -0.83
CA PRO A 77 -2.53 6.83 0.56
C PRO A 77 -1.94 5.80 1.55
N LEU A 78 -0.62 5.65 1.55
CA LEU A 78 0.10 4.71 2.39
C LEU A 78 -0.01 5.05 3.90
N PRO A 79 0.10 4.04 4.79
CA PRO A 79 0.49 4.25 6.16
C PRO A 79 1.77 5.07 6.21
N LYS A 80 1.91 5.79 7.30
CA LYS A 80 3.19 6.28 7.79
C LYS A 80 4.17 5.11 7.92
N MET A 81 5.21 5.03 7.07
CA MET A 81 6.18 3.93 7.09
C MET A 81 7.55 4.29 6.51
N GLY A 82 8.60 3.59 6.92
CA GLY A 82 9.97 3.75 6.41
C GLY A 82 10.93 2.67 6.91
N MET A 83 12.10 2.61 6.26
CA MET A 83 13.17 1.69 6.61
C MET A 83 14.05 2.28 7.72
N TYR A 84 14.51 1.42 8.63
CA TYR A 84 15.37 1.80 9.75
C TYR A 84 16.40 0.71 10.04
N LYS A 85 17.65 1.10 10.27
CA LYS A 85 18.75 0.19 10.61
C LYS A 85 18.92 0.14 12.13
N GLN A 86 18.87 -1.06 12.69
CA GLN A 86 19.17 -1.35 14.11
C GLN A 86 20.35 -2.33 14.19
N GLU A 87 20.87 -2.58 15.41
CA GLU A 87 21.99 -3.51 15.64
C GLU A 87 21.74 -4.93 15.08
N GLY A 88 20.47 -5.35 14.97
CA GLY A 88 20.06 -6.62 14.37
C GLY A 88 19.69 -6.55 12.88
N GLY A 89 20.08 -5.50 12.14
CA GLY A 89 19.80 -5.35 10.71
C GLY A 89 18.68 -4.36 10.36
N TRP A 90 18.27 -4.36 9.10
CA TRP A 90 17.21 -3.46 8.62
C TRP A 90 15.81 -3.95 9.01
N VAL A 91 14.95 -3.00 9.37
CA VAL A 91 13.52 -3.23 9.65
C VAL A 91 12.67 -2.22 8.90
N LEU A 92 11.44 -2.63 8.58
CA LEU A 92 10.39 -1.73 8.11
C LEU A 92 9.52 -1.33 9.30
N ILE A 93 9.48 -0.04 9.59
CA ILE A 93 8.61 0.54 10.61
C ILE A 93 7.38 1.10 9.93
N SER A 94 6.19 0.81 10.46
CA SER A 94 4.93 1.39 9.99
C SER A 94 4.01 1.78 11.14
N GLU A 95 3.08 2.68 10.88
CA GLU A 95 2.03 3.07 11.81
C GLU A 95 1.21 1.85 12.26
N ALA A 96 1.07 1.68 13.58
CA ALA A 96 0.28 0.59 14.12
C ALA A 96 -1.23 0.94 14.10
N PHE A 97 -2.00 0.14 13.37
CA PHE A 97 -3.46 0.23 13.33
C PHE A 97 -4.08 -0.49 14.54
N LEU A 98 -3.95 0.12 15.72
CA LEU A 98 -4.48 -0.44 16.96
C LEU A 98 -5.87 0.16 17.26
N ARG A 99 -6.95 -0.45 16.75
CA ARG A 99 -8.24 -0.27 17.41
C ARG A 99 -8.44 -1.37 18.45
N LYS A 100 -9.01 -1.00 19.61
CA LYS A 100 -9.77 -1.93 20.46
C LYS A 100 -10.76 -2.69 19.55
N GLY A 101 -10.60 -4.00 19.40
CA GLY A 101 -11.49 -4.86 18.63
C GLY A 101 -11.09 -5.20 17.17
N ILE A 102 -9.96 -4.72 16.66
CA ILE A 102 -9.48 -5.09 15.30
C ILE A 102 -8.65 -6.39 15.28
N SER A 103 -8.12 -6.85 16.42
CA SER A 103 -7.29 -8.08 16.48
C SER A 103 -8.02 -9.35 16.03
N GLY A 104 -9.35 -9.41 16.13
CA GLY A 104 -10.18 -10.51 15.60
C GLY A 104 -10.85 -10.21 14.25
N LYS A 105 -11.17 -8.94 13.95
CA LYS A 105 -11.96 -8.56 12.77
C LYS A 105 -11.16 -8.29 11.51
N LEU A 106 -9.85 -8.00 11.59
CA LEU A 106 -9.05 -7.91 10.36
C LEU A 106 -8.97 -9.28 9.66
N LYS A 107 -8.84 -10.37 10.44
CA LYS A 107 -8.85 -11.75 9.91
C LYS A 107 -10.22 -12.17 9.34
N SER A 108 -11.34 -11.71 9.91
CA SER A 108 -12.69 -12.12 9.45
C SER A 108 -13.32 -11.20 8.38
N LYS A 109 -12.89 -9.94 8.28
CA LYS A 109 -13.26 -9.03 7.18
C LYS A 109 -12.29 -9.01 5.99
N LEU A 110 -11.11 -9.64 6.14
CA LEU A 110 -10.29 -10.12 5.01
C LEU A 110 -10.90 -11.34 4.31
N ARG A 111 -12.17 -11.68 4.56
CA ARG A 111 -12.95 -12.39 3.55
C ARG A 111 -12.83 -11.56 2.29
N ARG A 112 -12.20 -12.13 1.26
CA ARG A 112 -12.21 -11.64 -0.13
C ARG A 112 -13.63 -11.18 -0.43
N THR A 113 -13.95 -9.90 -0.21
CA THR A 113 -15.20 -9.32 -0.70
C THR A 113 -15.02 -9.35 -2.19
N ARG A 114 -15.53 -10.41 -2.82
CA ARG A 114 -15.49 -10.61 -4.27
C ARG A 114 -16.12 -9.42 -4.98
N HIS A 115 -17.01 -8.71 -4.27
CA HIS A 115 -17.76 -7.56 -4.71
C HIS A 115 -17.60 -6.44 -3.67
N VAL A 116 -17.16 -5.27 -4.14
CA VAL A 116 -17.09 -4.04 -3.36
C VAL A 116 -18.04 -3.03 -3.99
N ASN A 117 -18.67 -2.18 -3.16
CA ASN A 117 -19.54 -1.13 -3.67
C ASN A 117 -18.81 -0.19 -4.65
N GLU A 118 -19.56 0.52 -5.49
CA GLU A 118 -19.01 1.35 -6.57
C GLU A 118 -18.01 2.40 -6.07
N ALA A 119 -18.26 3.04 -4.93
CA ALA A 119 -17.37 4.06 -4.37
C ALA A 119 -16.00 3.45 -4.00
N ASN A 120 -16.00 2.32 -3.28
CA ASN A 120 -14.78 1.61 -2.92
C ASN A 120 -14.05 1.07 -4.15
N LEU A 121 -14.78 0.64 -5.19
CA LEU A 121 -14.19 0.17 -6.43
C LEU A 121 -13.46 1.31 -7.16
N LYS A 122 -14.07 2.50 -7.25
CA LYS A 122 -13.46 3.71 -7.83
C LYS A 122 -12.20 4.10 -7.06
N THR A 123 -12.25 4.12 -5.72
CA THR A 123 -11.07 4.43 -4.90
C THR A 123 -9.94 3.43 -5.14
N ARG A 124 -10.25 2.13 -5.20
CA ARG A 124 -9.24 1.09 -5.53
C ARG A 124 -8.66 1.26 -6.94
N ALA A 125 -9.50 1.59 -7.91
CA ALA A 125 -9.10 1.83 -9.29
C ALA A 125 -8.14 3.02 -9.42
N GLY A 126 -8.43 4.15 -8.75
CA GLY A 126 -7.51 5.28 -8.70
C GLY A 126 -6.18 4.94 -8.02
N ILE A 127 -6.20 4.23 -6.89
CA ILE A 127 -4.96 3.76 -6.24
C ILE A 127 -4.15 2.84 -7.16
N PHE A 128 -4.79 1.97 -7.93
CA PHE A 128 -4.14 1.12 -8.93
C PHE A 128 -3.40 1.95 -9.99
N ALA A 129 -4.06 2.99 -10.53
CA ALA A 129 -3.45 3.88 -11.51
C ALA A 129 -2.21 4.58 -10.93
N ARG A 130 -2.30 5.10 -9.70
CA ARG A 130 -1.18 5.76 -9.01
C ARG A 130 0.01 4.84 -8.77
N ILE A 131 -0.23 3.58 -8.43
CA ILE A 131 0.85 2.59 -8.27
C ILE A 131 1.55 2.33 -9.61
N ILE A 132 0.79 2.23 -10.71
CA ILE A 132 1.34 2.07 -12.06
C ILE A 132 2.16 3.29 -12.45
N ASN A 133 1.63 4.51 -12.23
CA ASN A 133 2.35 5.76 -12.50
C ASN A 133 3.64 5.89 -11.67
N ALA A 134 3.73 5.24 -10.51
CA ALA A 134 4.95 5.17 -9.71
C ALA A 134 5.98 4.16 -10.25
N GLY A 135 5.69 3.46 -11.35
CA GLY A 135 6.54 2.42 -11.93
C GLY A 135 6.40 1.05 -11.26
N TYR A 136 5.35 0.83 -10.48
CA TYR A 136 5.10 -0.41 -9.75
C TYR A 136 3.88 -1.15 -10.25
N TRP A 137 3.83 -2.44 -9.96
CA TRP A 137 2.67 -3.25 -10.30
C TRP A 137 1.80 -3.49 -9.06
N PRO A 138 0.50 -3.16 -9.07
CA PRO A 138 -0.37 -3.49 -7.97
C PRO A 138 -0.59 -5.02 -7.85
N PRO A 139 -0.18 -5.69 -6.74
CA PRO A 139 -0.63 -7.02 -6.37
C PRO A 139 -2.11 -7.30 -6.65
N ARG A 140 -2.43 -8.57 -6.97
CA ARG A 140 -3.82 -8.98 -7.18
C ARG A 140 -4.69 -8.84 -5.92
N ASP A 141 -4.09 -8.96 -4.74
CA ASP A 141 -4.80 -8.90 -3.45
C ASP A 141 -4.67 -7.52 -2.78
N LEU A 142 -4.45 -6.47 -3.58
CA LEU A 142 -3.73 -5.27 -3.15
C LEU A 142 -4.24 -4.56 -1.88
N LEU A 143 -5.55 -4.39 -1.69
CA LEU A 143 -6.01 -3.27 -0.85
C LEU A 143 -7.02 -3.64 0.21
N GLY A 144 -6.56 -3.50 1.44
CA GLY A 144 -7.40 -3.18 2.57
C GLY A 144 -7.48 -1.67 2.61
N LEU A 145 -8.64 -1.12 2.22
CA LEU A 145 -8.96 0.26 2.56
C LEU A 145 -9.31 0.28 4.04
N ILE A 146 -8.56 1.07 4.80
CA ILE A 146 -8.80 1.29 6.21
C ILE A 146 -9.20 2.75 6.39
N THR A 147 -10.39 2.95 6.94
CA THR A 147 -10.80 4.26 7.44
C THR A 147 -10.21 4.48 8.82
N MET A 148 -9.37 5.51 8.92
CA MET A 148 -8.71 5.93 10.15
C MET A 148 -9.69 6.60 11.12
N ALA A 149 -9.27 6.81 12.37
CA ALA A 149 -10.09 7.49 13.38
C ALA A 149 -10.43 8.95 12.98
N ASP A 150 -9.54 9.60 12.24
CA ASP A 150 -9.74 10.94 11.68
C ASP A 150 -10.54 10.93 10.36
N LYS A 151 -11.18 9.81 10.03
CA LYS A 151 -11.92 9.55 8.78
C LYS A 151 -11.08 9.59 7.51
N SER A 152 -9.76 9.75 7.60
CA SER A 152 -8.90 9.61 6.42
C SER A 152 -8.87 8.16 5.94
N GLU A 153 -8.90 7.94 4.63
CA GLU A 153 -8.72 6.62 4.06
C GLU A 153 -7.23 6.34 3.86
N ARG A 154 -6.79 5.17 4.32
CA ARG A 154 -5.44 4.64 4.11
C ARG A 154 -5.54 3.33 3.37
N SER A 155 -4.63 3.12 2.44
CA SER A 155 -4.42 1.83 1.77
C SER A 155 -3.33 1.07 2.49
N ILE A 156 -3.61 -0.13 3.00
CA ILE A 156 -2.54 -1.08 3.30
C ILE A 156 -2.22 -1.81 1.99
N PRO A 157 -1.07 -1.57 1.33
CA PRO A 157 -0.56 -2.54 0.38
C PRO A 157 -0.21 -3.78 1.20
N PHE A 158 -1.01 -4.83 1.07
CA PHE A 158 -0.84 -6.03 1.90
C PHE A 158 0.49 -6.75 1.70
N ASP A 159 1.24 -6.37 0.66
CA ASP A 159 2.51 -6.97 0.34
C ASP A 159 3.42 -5.94 -0.37
N LEU A 160 3.94 -4.99 0.40
CA LEU A 160 4.92 -4.01 -0.09
C LEU A 160 6.15 -4.72 -0.68
N ASP A 161 6.52 -5.87 -0.12
CA ASP A 161 7.61 -6.70 -0.63
C ASP A 161 7.31 -7.13 -2.07
N ASN A 162 6.11 -7.66 -2.34
CA ASN A 162 5.69 -7.96 -3.71
C ASN A 162 5.62 -6.74 -4.61
N VAL A 163 5.22 -5.56 -4.10
CA VAL A 163 5.23 -4.33 -4.91
C VAL A 163 6.66 -4.01 -5.34
N ILE A 164 7.60 -4.03 -4.40
CA ILE A 164 9.01 -3.70 -4.66
C ILE A 164 9.69 -4.76 -5.54
N SER A 165 9.53 -6.04 -5.21
CA SER A 165 10.10 -7.16 -5.97
C SER A 165 9.57 -7.27 -7.40
N ASN A 166 8.38 -6.72 -7.68
CA ASN A 166 7.78 -6.69 -9.02
C ASN A 166 8.07 -5.40 -9.80
N ARG A 167 9.05 -4.59 -9.38
CA ARG A 167 9.52 -3.41 -10.12
C ARG A 167 10.01 -3.82 -11.51
N ARG A 168 9.12 -3.68 -12.48
CA ARG A 168 9.39 -3.81 -13.93
C ARG A 168 8.43 -2.89 -14.63
N GLU A 169 8.88 -2.30 -15.74
CA GLU A 169 8.06 -1.42 -16.56
C GLU A 169 6.65 -1.99 -16.81
N PRO A 170 5.63 -1.13 -16.87
CA PRO A 170 4.27 -1.55 -17.15
C PRO A 170 4.17 -2.17 -18.55
N THR A 171 4.11 -3.50 -18.62
CA THR A 171 3.85 -4.19 -19.89
C THR A 171 2.37 -4.11 -20.25
N ASN A 172 2.03 -4.30 -21.53
CA ASN A 172 0.63 -4.32 -21.96
C ASN A 172 -0.20 -5.36 -21.21
N ARG A 173 0.39 -6.53 -20.97
CA ARG A 173 -0.22 -7.62 -20.19
C ARG A 173 -0.53 -7.20 -18.75
N LYS A 174 0.35 -6.39 -18.15
CA LYS A 174 0.11 -5.84 -16.82
C LYS A 174 -1.11 -4.91 -16.88
N ILE A 175 -1.11 -3.86 -17.70
CA ILE A 175 -2.27 -2.95 -17.80
C ILE A 175 -3.59 -3.69 -18.07
N GLU A 176 -3.56 -4.71 -18.94
CA GLU A 176 -4.72 -5.57 -19.19
C GLU A 176 -5.20 -6.32 -17.95
N ASN A 177 -4.29 -6.89 -17.16
CA ASN A 177 -4.62 -7.55 -15.91
C ASN A 177 -5.22 -6.57 -14.88
N SER A 178 -4.83 -5.29 -14.88
CA SER A 178 -5.45 -4.28 -14.00
C SER A 178 -6.90 -4.07 -14.35
N VAL A 179 -7.20 -3.85 -15.63
CA VAL A 179 -8.59 -3.69 -16.11
C VAL A 179 -9.42 -4.94 -15.80
N LYS A 180 -8.86 -6.14 -16.02
CA LYS A 180 -9.51 -7.42 -15.65
C LYS A 180 -9.74 -7.55 -14.15
N ASN A 181 -8.81 -7.11 -13.31
CA ASN A 181 -8.96 -7.16 -11.85
C ASN A 181 -10.07 -6.21 -11.37
N ILE A 182 -10.12 -4.99 -11.90
CA ILE A 182 -11.23 -4.05 -11.62
C ILE A 182 -12.58 -4.68 -11.99
N SER A 183 -12.66 -5.31 -13.17
CA SER A 183 -13.87 -6.01 -13.61
C SER A 183 -14.29 -7.15 -12.67
N ARG A 184 -13.34 -7.95 -12.19
CA ARG A 184 -13.59 -9.05 -11.26
C ARG A 184 -14.10 -8.60 -9.89
N TRP A 185 -13.77 -7.39 -9.45
CA TRP A 185 -14.22 -6.84 -8.18
C TRP A 185 -15.55 -6.12 -8.25
N SER A 186 -16.02 -5.84 -9.46
CA SER A 186 -17.28 -5.15 -9.66
C SER A 186 -18.46 -6.06 -9.38
N GLU A 187 -19.51 -5.50 -8.79
CA GLU A 187 -20.78 -6.21 -8.54
C GLU A 187 -21.69 -6.18 -9.77
N ASN A 188 -21.52 -5.16 -10.63
CA ASN A 188 -22.31 -4.99 -11.85
C ASN A 188 -21.54 -4.25 -12.94
N LYS A 189 -22.08 -4.23 -14.16
CA LYS A 189 -21.44 -3.61 -15.32
C LYS A 189 -21.28 -2.09 -15.17
N LYS A 190 -22.26 -1.39 -14.58
CA LYS A 190 -22.22 0.07 -14.38
C LYS A 190 -21.06 0.46 -13.47
N ALA A 191 -20.95 -0.15 -12.30
CA ALA A 191 -19.86 0.09 -11.37
C ALA A 191 -18.49 -0.22 -11.99
N CYS A 192 -18.41 -1.28 -12.81
CA CYS A 192 -17.21 -1.64 -13.53
C CYS A 192 -16.79 -0.55 -14.51
N LYS A 193 -17.71 -0.08 -15.36
CA LYS A 193 -17.45 1.00 -16.32
C LYS A 193 -16.97 2.26 -15.61
N SER A 194 -17.68 2.68 -14.56
CA SER A 194 -17.31 3.88 -13.80
C SER A 194 -15.92 3.76 -13.14
N ALA A 195 -15.55 2.58 -12.64
CA ALA A 195 -14.24 2.38 -12.03
C ALA A 195 -13.10 2.26 -13.06
N VAL A 196 -13.36 1.64 -14.22
CA VAL A 196 -12.40 1.60 -15.33
C VAL A 196 -12.15 3.01 -15.88
N GLN A 197 -13.18 3.85 -15.95
CA GLN A 197 -13.04 5.25 -16.33
C GLN A 197 -12.10 6.00 -15.37
N VAL A 198 -12.32 5.89 -14.05
CA VAL A 198 -11.42 6.48 -13.04
C VAL A 198 -9.98 5.96 -13.18
N PHE A 199 -9.81 4.66 -13.40
CA PHE A 199 -8.48 4.07 -13.63
C PHE A 199 -7.78 4.71 -14.84
N ILE A 200 -8.47 4.86 -15.97
CA ILE A 200 -7.93 5.43 -17.21
C ILE A 200 -7.61 6.92 -17.03
N GLU A 201 -8.48 7.68 -16.36
CA GLU A 201 -8.31 9.11 -16.12
C GLU A 201 -7.11 9.41 -15.21
N GLU A 202 -6.91 8.59 -14.17
CA GLU A 202 -5.78 8.76 -13.24
C GLU A 202 -4.43 8.25 -13.79
N LEU A 203 -4.41 7.46 -14.87
CA LEU A 203 -3.16 7.01 -15.50
C LEU A 203 -2.42 8.16 -16.20
N ASN A 204 -1.09 8.10 -16.18
CA ASN A 204 -0.22 8.93 -17.01
C ASN A 204 -0.60 8.78 -18.50
N PRO A 205 -0.39 9.82 -19.34
CA PRO A 205 -0.76 9.80 -20.75
C PRO A 205 -0.23 8.58 -21.53
N GLU A 206 1.00 8.16 -21.24
CA GLU A 206 1.67 6.99 -21.83
C GLU A 206 0.89 5.67 -21.65
N HIS A 207 0.18 5.50 -20.52
CA HIS A 207 -0.56 4.28 -20.22
C HIS A 207 -2.05 4.40 -20.57
N ARG A 208 -2.56 5.63 -20.70
CA ARG A 208 -3.98 5.92 -20.92
C ARG A 208 -4.48 5.37 -22.25
N GLN A 209 -3.73 5.55 -23.33
CA GLN A 209 -4.14 5.09 -24.67
C GLN A 209 -4.34 3.57 -24.69
N LEU A 210 -3.37 2.83 -24.13
CA LEU A 210 -3.42 1.39 -24.06
C LEU A 210 -4.55 0.88 -23.15
N ALA A 211 -4.72 1.49 -21.98
CA ALA A 211 -5.81 1.15 -21.07
C ALA A 211 -7.19 1.38 -21.73
N THR A 212 -7.34 2.47 -22.50
CA THR A 212 -8.54 2.79 -23.28
C THR A 212 -8.83 1.73 -24.34
N GLN A 213 -7.81 1.34 -25.12
CA GLN A 213 -7.95 0.29 -26.14
C GLN A 213 -8.38 -1.05 -25.53
N ILE A 214 -7.77 -1.45 -24.41
CA ILE A 214 -8.12 -2.68 -23.70
C ILE A 214 -9.55 -2.61 -23.17
N ALA A 215 -9.93 -1.50 -22.54
CA ALA A 215 -11.27 -1.33 -22.00
C ALA A 215 -12.35 -1.35 -23.10
N GLY A 216 -12.07 -0.77 -24.26
CA GLY A 216 -12.92 -0.86 -25.46
C GLY A 216 -13.10 -2.30 -25.94
N LYS A 217 -12.00 -3.07 -26.06
CA LYS A 217 -12.05 -4.51 -26.42
C LYS A 217 -12.90 -5.33 -25.44
N LEU A 218 -12.86 -4.98 -24.16
CA LEU A 218 -13.64 -5.64 -23.10
C LEU A 218 -15.08 -5.11 -22.96
N ARG A 219 -15.50 -4.12 -23.79
CA ARG A 219 -16.82 -3.45 -23.72
C ARG A 219 -17.09 -2.80 -22.35
N LEU A 220 -16.03 -2.27 -21.74
CA LEU A 220 -16.01 -1.59 -20.43
C LEU A 220 -15.97 -0.06 -20.52
N LEU A 221 -15.91 0.47 -21.74
CA LEU A 221 -16.24 1.85 -22.08
C LEU A 221 -17.59 1.87 -22.82
#